data_AF-A0A0J9VVK7-F1
#
_entry.id   AF-A0A0J9VVK7-F1
#
_cell.length_a   1.000
_cell.length_b   1.000
_cell.length_c   1.000
_cell.angle_alpha   90.00
_cell.angle_beta   90.00
_cell.angle_gamma   90.00
#
_symmetry.space_group_name_H-M   'P 1'
#
loop_
_entity.id
_entity.type
_entity.pdbx_description
1 polymer ?
#
loop_
_entity_poly.entity_id
_entity_poly.type
_entity_poly.pdbx_seq_one_letter_code
_entity_poly.pdbx_strand_id
1 'polypeptide(L)'
;MTTEPATSTVLSSTILSVETESVTPTTVFSSASAGEAESSFIASSETTTIAESTTKYEPLVYTTPAATPAETSTEETSTTTTSIERQPTNLIRNPGFEDLTFAPWEAVVVANRGWLSIRSDTSRPGSLQCGVFDSSVPPTGGLRRRLIQPIVWSVKQDIDPSTIITGKEYRFSIFQKITASGGCNAQRLGCGGGGTSVSSGEFGGPLNAWALGAISCTWNQAQLDAGPYVYVNIICNSVTFSLDDAVLIEREASQY
;
A
#
# COMPACT_ATOMS: atom_id res chain seq x y z
N MET A 1 47.45 32.16 38.59
CA MET A 1 47.38 33.18 37.53
C MET A 1 45.92 33.27 37.13
N THR A 2 45.25 34.30 37.61
CA THR A 2 43.80 34.48 37.50
C THR A 2 43.58 35.96 37.20
N THR A 3 43.10 36.26 36.00
CA THR A 3 42.83 37.60 35.45
C THR A 3 41.82 37.37 34.33
N GLU A 4 40.52 37.63 34.55
CA GLU A 4 39.74 38.83 34.16
C GLU A 4 38.82 38.51 32.95
N PRO A 5 37.79 39.31 32.57
CA PRO A 5 36.99 40.27 33.35
C PRO A 5 35.46 40.32 33.01
N ALA A 6 34.75 41.09 33.87
CA ALA A 6 33.71 42.10 33.65
C ALA A 6 32.50 41.94 32.68
N THR A 7 31.33 41.94 33.32
CA THR A 7 30.14 42.80 33.14
C THR A 7 30.00 43.71 31.91
N SER A 8 28.82 43.67 31.29
CA SER A 8 28.18 44.88 30.72
C SER A 8 26.65 44.77 30.68
N THR A 9 26.02 45.79 31.25
CA THR A 9 24.60 46.11 31.23
C THR A 9 24.39 47.21 30.20
N VAL A 10 23.38 47.12 29.33
CA VAL A 10 22.81 48.29 28.65
C VAL A 10 21.29 48.14 28.60
N LEU A 11 20.62 49.02 29.33
CA LEU A 11 19.24 49.46 29.11
C LEU A 11 19.28 50.65 28.15
N SER A 12 18.32 50.75 27.23
CA SER A 12 17.75 52.05 26.83
C SER A 12 16.41 51.87 26.13
N SER A 13 15.42 52.59 26.67
CA SER A 13 14.11 52.91 26.10
C SER A 13 14.25 54.12 25.14
N THR A 14 13.30 54.34 24.21
CA THR A 14 12.40 55.54 24.13
C THR A 14 11.55 55.49 22.81
N ILE A 15 10.22 55.27 22.83
CA ILE A 15 8.99 56.13 22.70
C ILE A 15 8.73 56.90 21.37
N LEU A 16 7.44 56.88 20.96
CA LEU A 16 6.61 57.78 20.10
C LEU A 16 6.82 57.70 18.57
N SER A 17 5.83 57.89 17.69
CA SER A 17 4.36 57.88 17.67
C SER A 17 3.99 58.17 16.20
N VAL A 18 3.04 57.44 15.61
CA VAL A 18 2.24 57.97 14.49
C VAL A 18 0.80 57.52 14.71
N GLU A 19 0.01 58.45 15.23
CA GLU A 19 -1.42 58.55 14.95
C GLU A 19 -1.59 59.00 13.50
N THR A 20 -2.52 58.38 12.80
CA THR A 20 -3.49 59.15 12.02
C THR A 20 -4.75 58.31 11.87
N GLU A 21 -5.78 58.73 12.59
CA GLU A 21 -7.17 58.42 12.29
C GLU A 21 -7.55 58.94 10.89
N SER A 22 -8.52 58.31 10.21
CA SER A 22 -9.75 59.00 9.79
C SER A 22 -10.69 58.09 8.98
N VAL A 23 -11.81 57.76 9.64
CA VAL A 23 -13.22 57.87 9.22
C VAL A 23 -13.78 57.03 8.04
N THR A 24 -14.71 56.15 8.44
CA THR A 24 -15.82 55.39 7.81
C THR A 24 -16.83 56.25 7.02
N PRO A 25 -18.03 55.75 6.59
CA PRO A 25 -18.47 54.51 5.93
C PRO A 25 -19.23 54.84 4.60
N THR A 26 -19.76 53.86 3.85
CA THR A 26 -21.16 53.82 3.36
C THR A 26 -21.43 52.54 2.55
N THR A 27 -22.54 51.93 2.93
CA THR A 27 -23.24 50.73 2.47
C THR A 27 -23.77 50.78 1.04
N VAL A 28 -23.85 49.62 0.36
CA VAL A 28 -25.04 49.26 -0.43
C VAL A 28 -25.34 47.77 -0.28
N PHE A 29 -26.54 47.49 0.24
CA PHE A 29 -27.23 46.20 0.23
C PHE A 29 -27.57 45.77 -1.21
N SER A 30 -27.45 44.49 -1.51
CA SER A 30 -28.41 43.84 -2.43
C SER A 30 -28.70 42.43 -1.96
N SER A 31 -30.01 42.20 -1.92
CA SER A 31 -30.74 41.09 -1.35
C SER A 31 -30.65 39.81 -2.19
N ALA A 32 -30.94 38.72 -1.49
CA ALA A 32 -31.05 37.35 -1.93
C ALA A 32 -31.91 37.12 -3.18
N SER A 33 -31.57 36.05 -3.91
CA SER A 33 -32.59 35.09 -4.35
C SER A 33 -32.06 33.69 -4.15
N ALA A 34 -32.78 32.94 -3.33
CA ALA A 34 -32.67 31.50 -3.19
C ALA A 34 -32.93 30.82 -4.55
N GLY A 35 -32.13 29.81 -4.84
CA GLY A 35 -32.46 28.77 -5.81
C GLY A 35 -32.40 27.45 -5.07
N GLU A 36 -33.49 27.12 -4.37
CA GLU A 36 -33.82 25.72 -4.10
C GLU A 36 -34.13 25.07 -5.44
N ALA A 37 -33.32 24.10 -5.85
CA ALA A 37 -33.73 23.12 -6.84
C ALA A 37 -33.83 21.79 -6.10
N GLU A 38 -35.07 21.38 -5.90
CA GLU A 38 -35.47 20.12 -5.32
C GLU A 38 -34.85 18.93 -6.06
N SER A 39 -34.60 17.91 -5.25
CA SER A 39 -34.43 16.53 -5.64
C SER A 39 -35.45 16.10 -6.70
N SER A 40 -34.98 15.44 -7.76
CA SER A 40 -35.77 14.40 -8.41
C SER A 40 -34.91 13.16 -8.58
N PHE A 41 -35.13 12.20 -7.69
CA PHE A 41 -34.86 10.81 -7.96
C PHE A 41 -35.77 10.37 -9.10
N ILE A 42 -35.18 9.91 -10.21
CA ILE A 42 -35.82 8.90 -11.04
C ILE A 42 -34.95 7.65 -10.93
N ALA A 43 -35.46 6.70 -10.15
CA ALA A 43 -35.02 5.33 -10.16
C ALA A 43 -35.28 4.76 -11.56
N SER A 44 -34.22 4.47 -12.30
CA SER A 44 -34.30 3.59 -13.46
C SER A 44 -33.77 2.22 -13.05
N SER A 45 -34.69 1.36 -12.62
CA SER A 45 -34.43 -0.06 -12.43
C SER A 45 -34.40 -0.73 -13.80
N GLU A 46 -33.22 -0.82 -14.41
CA GLU A 46 -32.98 -1.75 -15.49
C GLU A 46 -32.43 -3.06 -14.91
N THR A 47 -33.34 -3.99 -14.68
CA THR A 47 -33.02 -5.39 -14.40
C THR A 47 -32.50 -6.02 -15.69
N THR A 48 -31.18 -6.00 -15.90
CA THR A 48 -30.53 -6.83 -16.90
C THR A 48 -30.03 -8.11 -16.24
N THR A 49 -30.82 -9.17 -16.42
CA THR A 49 -30.48 -10.54 -16.09
C THR A 49 -29.27 -10.95 -16.94
N ILE A 50 -28.06 -10.87 -16.40
CA ILE A 50 -26.89 -11.47 -17.04
C ILE A 50 -26.96 -12.97 -16.75
N ALA A 51 -27.29 -13.73 -17.78
CA ALA A 51 -27.26 -15.17 -17.76
C ALA A 51 -25.87 -15.66 -17.34
N GLU A 52 -25.86 -16.44 -16.26
CA GLU A 52 -24.70 -17.16 -15.76
C GLU A 52 -24.29 -18.20 -16.83
N SER A 53 -23.30 -17.86 -17.64
CA SER A 53 -22.68 -18.82 -18.56
C SER A 53 -21.74 -19.71 -17.74
N THR A 54 -22.31 -20.74 -17.10
CA THR A 54 -21.56 -21.86 -16.55
C THR A 54 -20.87 -22.61 -17.69
N THR A 55 -19.62 -22.25 -17.98
CA THR A 55 -18.74 -23.07 -18.82
C THR A 55 -18.31 -24.25 -17.96
N LYS A 56 -19.11 -25.31 -18.00
CA LYS A 56 -18.75 -26.63 -17.47
C LYS A 56 -17.53 -27.10 -18.25
N TYR A 57 -16.34 -27.03 -17.67
CA TYR A 57 -15.17 -27.72 -18.22
C TYR A 57 -15.44 -29.21 -18.12
N GLU A 58 -15.90 -29.78 -19.24
CA GLU A 58 -15.90 -31.21 -19.47
C GLU A 58 -14.43 -31.62 -19.63
N PRO A 59 -13.89 -32.52 -18.78
CA PRO A 59 -12.60 -33.08 -19.08
C PRO A 59 -12.75 -33.85 -20.39
N LEU A 60 -12.01 -33.44 -21.42
CA LEU A 60 -11.83 -34.20 -22.66
C LEU A 60 -11.17 -35.54 -22.29
N VAL A 61 -12.01 -36.52 -21.95
CA VAL A 61 -11.61 -37.92 -21.90
C VAL A 61 -11.50 -38.36 -23.35
N TYR A 62 -10.29 -38.30 -23.89
CA TYR A 62 -9.96 -39.01 -25.12
C TYR A 62 -10.10 -40.50 -24.86
N THR A 63 -11.26 -41.05 -25.22
CA THR A 63 -11.48 -42.49 -25.29
C THR A 63 -10.82 -42.99 -26.58
N THR A 64 -9.56 -43.40 -26.50
CA THR A 64 -8.90 -44.10 -27.60
C THR A 64 -9.44 -45.53 -27.64
N PRO A 65 -9.90 -46.04 -28.80
CA PRO A 65 -10.41 -47.40 -28.89
C PRO A 65 -9.29 -48.42 -28.59
N ALA A 66 -9.58 -49.34 -27.68
CA ALA A 66 -8.74 -50.49 -27.41
C ALA A 66 -8.74 -51.42 -28.64
N ALA A 67 -7.57 -51.59 -29.24
CA ALA A 67 -7.26 -52.71 -30.11
C ALA A 67 -5.93 -53.32 -29.66
N THR A 68 -5.92 -54.63 -29.50
CA THR A 68 -4.77 -55.45 -29.08
C THR A 68 -4.94 -56.83 -29.73
N PRO A 69 -3.89 -57.62 -30.02
CA PRO A 69 -2.49 -57.32 -30.37
C PRO A 69 -2.04 -58.01 -31.68
N ALA A 70 -0.86 -57.63 -32.21
CA ALA A 70 0.11 -58.60 -32.76
C ALA A 70 1.46 -57.94 -33.08
N GLU A 71 2.53 -58.60 -32.60
CA GLU A 71 3.91 -58.64 -33.12
C GLU A 71 4.92 -57.51 -32.80
N THR A 72 5.78 -57.86 -31.84
CA THR A 72 7.26 -57.76 -31.82
C THR A 72 7.92 -56.52 -32.42
N SER A 73 8.29 -55.55 -31.57
CA SER A 73 9.46 -54.69 -31.82
C SER A 73 9.91 -53.96 -30.56
N THR A 74 11.23 -53.93 -30.38
CA THR A 74 12.09 -53.24 -29.41
C THR A 74 11.46 -52.03 -28.70
N GLU A 75 11.25 -52.16 -27.40
CA GLU A 75 10.71 -51.12 -26.52
C GLU A 75 11.84 -50.20 -26.05
N GLU A 76 12.06 -49.08 -26.75
CA GLU A 76 12.72 -47.92 -26.13
C GLU A 76 11.69 -47.26 -25.22
N THR A 77 11.90 -47.37 -23.89
CA THR A 77 11.12 -46.68 -22.87
C THR A 77 11.26 -45.17 -23.04
N SER A 78 10.41 -44.56 -23.85
CA SER A 78 10.31 -43.11 -23.97
C SER A 78 9.64 -42.56 -22.71
N THR A 79 10.46 -42.12 -21.76
CA THR A 79 9.99 -41.52 -20.51
C THR A 79 9.48 -40.12 -20.83
N THR A 80 8.17 -39.98 -21.04
CA THR A 80 7.54 -38.67 -21.21
C THR A 80 7.45 -38.00 -19.85
N THR A 81 8.49 -37.27 -19.46
CA THR A 81 8.45 -36.42 -18.27
C THR A 81 7.57 -35.22 -18.56
N THR A 82 6.32 -35.26 -18.10
CA THR A 82 5.45 -34.08 -18.10
C THR A 82 6.01 -33.09 -17.09
N SER A 83 6.77 -32.09 -17.56
CA SER A 83 7.20 -30.98 -16.72
C SER A 83 5.98 -30.13 -16.41
N ILE A 84 5.39 -30.32 -15.22
CA ILE A 84 4.40 -29.39 -14.69
C ILE A 84 5.18 -28.10 -14.38
N GLU A 85 4.93 -27.05 -15.16
CA GLU A 85 5.45 -25.71 -14.90
C GLU A 85 4.87 -25.26 -13.55
N ARG A 86 5.70 -25.26 -12.51
CA ARG A 86 5.25 -24.94 -11.16
C ARG A 86 5.05 -23.43 -11.09
N GLN A 87 3.78 -23.01 -11.02
CA GLN A 87 3.46 -21.59 -10.90
C GLN A 87 4.18 -20.99 -9.67
N PRO A 88 4.78 -19.79 -9.80
CA PRO A 88 5.52 -19.17 -8.71
C PRO A 88 4.61 -18.98 -7.50
N THR A 89 5.08 -19.44 -6.35
CA THR A 89 4.34 -19.35 -5.09
C THR A 89 4.46 -17.94 -4.51
N ASN A 90 3.34 -17.29 -4.21
CA ASN A 90 3.35 -16.00 -3.53
C ASN A 90 3.78 -16.20 -2.07
N LEU A 91 4.83 -15.49 -1.66
CA LEU A 91 5.38 -15.56 -0.31
C LEU A 91 4.66 -14.61 0.67
N ILE A 92 3.81 -13.71 0.17
CA ILE A 92 2.97 -12.86 1.01
C ILE A 92 1.82 -13.66 1.61
N ARG A 93 1.64 -13.52 2.92
CA ARG A 93 0.47 -14.04 3.64
C ARG A 93 -0.61 -12.98 3.73
N ASN A 94 -1.87 -13.41 3.65
CA ASN A 94 -3.03 -12.52 3.62
C ASN A 94 -2.85 -11.35 2.60
N PRO A 95 -2.59 -11.66 1.31
CA PRO A 95 -2.21 -10.66 0.32
C PRO A 95 -3.31 -9.64 -0.02
N GLY A 96 -4.58 -10.05 0.09
CA GLY A 96 -5.76 -9.22 -0.19
C GLY A 96 -6.54 -8.77 1.05
N PHE A 97 -6.05 -9.04 2.26
CA PHE A 97 -6.75 -8.70 3.51
C PHE A 97 -8.15 -9.34 3.65
N GLU A 98 -8.33 -10.54 3.11
CA GLU A 98 -9.60 -11.27 3.09
C GLU A 98 -9.83 -12.10 4.37
N ASP A 99 -8.81 -12.22 5.22
CA ASP A 99 -8.93 -12.81 6.54
C ASP A 99 -9.62 -11.83 7.52
N LEU A 100 -10.19 -12.33 8.62
CA LEU A 100 -10.79 -11.50 9.68
C LEU A 100 -9.79 -10.61 10.44
N THR A 101 -8.50 -10.73 10.13
CA THR A 101 -7.40 -9.98 10.73
C THR A 101 -6.46 -9.50 9.64
N PHE A 102 -5.85 -8.33 9.83
CA PHE A 102 -4.81 -7.84 8.92
C PHE A 102 -3.47 -8.55 9.14
N ALA A 103 -3.34 -9.40 10.18
CA ALA A 103 -2.12 -10.15 10.42
C ALA A 103 -1.77 -11.03 9.18
N PRO A 104 -0.48 -11.17 8.85
CA PRO A 104 0.70 -10.71 9.58
C PRO A 104 1.20 -9.31 9.17
N TRP A 105 0.38 -8.48 8.52
CA TRP A 105 0.76 -7.11 8.25
C TRP A 105 0.84 -6.28 9.53
N GLU A 106 1.77 -5.33 9.56
CA GLU A 106 1.99 -4.45 10.70
C GLU A 106 2.04 -3.00 10.22
N ALA A 107 1.36 -2.11 10.94
CA ALA A 107 1.53 -0.67 10.78
C ALA A 107 2.52 -0.12 11.81
N VAL A 108 3.44 0.72 11.35
CA VAL A 108 4.33 1.47 12.24
C VAL A 108 3.56 2.62 12.88
N VAL A 109 3.33 2.52 14.19
CA VAL A 109 2.65 3.53 14.99
C VAL A 109 3.65 4.61 15.43
N VAL A 110 3.38 5.87 15.12
CA VAL A 110 4.24 7.00 15.53
C VAL A 110 3.43 8.00 16.35
N ALA A 111 3.89 8.31 17.56
CA ALA A 111 3.21 9.23 18.49
C ALA A 111 1.72 8.88 18.70
N ASN A 112 1.41 7.57 18.84
CA ASN A 112 0.04 7.04 18.98
C ASN A 112 -0.87 7.36 17.79
N ARG A 113 -0.32 7.29 16.56
CA ARG A 113 -1.01 7.49 15.28
C ARG A 113 -0.54 6.49 14.26
N GLY A 114 -1.34 6.28 13.22
CA GLY A 114 -1.08 5.27 12.21
C GLY A 114 -1.62 3.93 12.69
N TRP A 115 -2.78 3.55 12.18
CA TRP A 115 -3.37 2.25 12.47
C TRP A 115 -3.86 1.59 11.19
N LEU A 116 -3.79 0.26 11.16
CA LEU A 116 -4.24 -0.57 10.06
C LEU A 116 -5.57 -1.24 10.42
N SER A 117 -6.43 -1.37 9.44
CA SER A 117 -7.74 -2.01 9.56
C SER A 117 -8.13 -2.72 8.29
N ILE A 118 -9.15 -3.56 8.38
CA ILE A 118 -9.76 -4.19 7.22
C ILE A 118 -11.05 -3.46 6.89
N ARG A 119 -11.27 -3.20 5.60
CA ARG A 119 -12.48 -2.53 5.11
C ARG A 119 -12.98 -3.15 3.82
N SER A 120 -14.30 -3.30 3.72
CA SER A 120 -14.98 -3.78 2.51
C SER A 120 -15.53 -2.66 1.63
N ASP A 121 -15.74 -1.46 2.18
CA ASP A 121 -16.33 -0.31 1.47
C ASP A 121 -15.33 0.41 0.55
N THR A 122 -14.04 0.12 0.70
CA THR A 122 -12.97 0.72 -0.09
C THR A 122 -12.14 -0.30 -0.87
N SER A 123 -12.64 -1.53 -1.02
CA SER A 123 -11.91 -2.61 -1.71
C SER A 123 -11.72 -2.31 -3.20
N ARG A 124 -10.77 -3.01 -3.82
CA ARG A 124 -10.62 -2.94 -5.28
C ARG A 124 -11.78 -3.70 -5.95
N PRO A 125 -12.24 -3.30 -7.14
CA PRO A 125 -13.15 -4.13 -7.92
C PRO A 125 -12.64 -5.57 -8.03
N GLY A 126 -13.47 -6.52 -7.59
CA GLY A 126 -13.15 -7.95 -7.55
C GLY A 126 -12.69 -8.48 -6.18
N SER A 127 -12.32 -7.62 -5.23
CA SER A 127 -11.94 -8.00 -3.86
C SER A 127 -13.09 -7.78 -2.89
N LEU A 128 -13.22 -8.62 -1.85
CA LEU A 128 -14.27 -8.42 -0.83
C LEU A 128 -13.82 -7.39 0.20
N GLN A 129 -12.52 -7.34 0.49
CA GLN A 129 -11.94 -6.49 1.51
C GLN A 129 -10.60 -5.90 1.05
N CYS A 130 -10.06 -4.95 1.80
CA CYS A 130 -8.72 -4.43 1.63
C CYS A 130 -8.17 -3.92 2.97
N GLY A 131 -6.85 -3.75 3.04
CA GLY A 131 -6.18 -3.16 4.19
C GLY A 131 -6.22 -1.63 4.09
N VAL A 132 -6.65 -0.94 5.14
CA VAL A 132 -6.71 0.52 5.18
C VAL A 132 -5.87 1.06 6.32
N PHE A 133 -4.86 1.85 5.96
CA PHE A 133 -4.03 2.60 6.87
C PHE A 133 -4.59 4.02 7.05
N ASP A 134 -4.64 4.48 8.29
CA ASP A 134 -4.96 5.86 8.63
C ASP A 134 -3.97 6.45 9.64
N SER A 135 -3.31 7.54 9.25
CA SER A 135 -2.39 8.33 10.08
C SER A 135 -3.08 9.12 11.21
N SER A 136 -4.40 9.08 11.29
CA SER A 136 -5.14 9.67 12.40
C SER A 136 -4.84 8.96 13.73
N VAL A 137 -5.36 9.55 14.82
CA VAL A 137 -5.29 8.92 16.14
C VAL A 137 -6.26 7.72 16.13
N PRO A 138 -5.87 6.55 16.67
CA PRO A 138 -6.75 5.40 16.75
C PRO A 138 -8.10 5.74 17.41
N PRO A 139 -9.20 5.09 17.00
CA PRO A 139 -10.52 5.32 17.59
C PRO A 139 -10.56 5.04 19.10
N THR A 140 -9.66 4.19 19.60
CA THR A 140 -9.56 3.75 20.99
C THR A 140 -8.90 4.78 21.94
N GLY A 141 -8.47 5.94 21.42
CA GLY A 141 -8.01 7.07 22.23
C GLY A 141 -6.55 7.46 22.00
N GLY A 142 -6.29 8.76 22.01
CA GLY A 142 -4.95 9.34 21.92
C GLY A 142 -4.98 10.86 21.78
N LEU A 143 -3.84 11.52 21.95
CA LEU A 143 -3.75 12.98 21.93
C LEU A 143 -3.68 13.50 20.49
N ARG A 144 -4.55 14.47 20.16
CA ARG A 144 -4.51 15.21 18.89
C ARG A 144 -3.40 16.28 18.89
N ARG A 145 -2.13 15.88 18.96
CA ARG A 145 -1.00 16.82 18.77
C ARG A 145 -0.76 17.09 17.29
N ARG A 146 -0.64 18.36 16.88
CA ARG A 146 -0.20 18.65 15.50
C ARG A 146 1.24 18.17 15.34
N LEU A 147 1.46 17.31 14.35
CA LEU A 147 2.78 16.94 13.90
C LEU A 147 3.23 18.04 12.93
N ILE A 148 4.40 18.63 13.17
CA ILE A 148 4.91 19.78 12.42
C ILE A 148 5.80 19.32 11.26
N GLN A 149 6.25 18.06 11.29
CA GLN A 149 7.16 17.48 10.30
C GLN A 149 6.55 16.24 9.64
N PRO A 150 6.89 15.98 8.37
CA PRO A 150 6.49 14.76 7.68
C PRO A 150 7.00 13.53 8.42
N ILE A 151 6.13 12.53 8.55
CA ILE A 151 6.45 11.24 9.17
C ILE A 151 6.50 10.17 8.09
N VAL A 152 7.39 9.18 8.28
CA VAL A 152 7.38 7.95 7.50
C VAL A 152 6.29 7.03 8.07
N TRP A 153 5.13 7.01 7.42
CA TRP A 153 4.09 6.03 7.68
C TRP A 153 4.42 4.74 6.96
N SER A 154 4.39 3.61 7.66
CA SER A 154 4.82 2.33 7.10
C SER A 154 3.80 1.24 7.39
N VAL A 155 3.50 0.45 6.37
CA VAL A 155 2.87 -0.87 6.52
C VAL A 155 3.85 -1.90 5.99
N LYS A 156 4.19 -2.89 6.82
CA LYS A 156 5.17 -3.93 6.49
C LYS A 156 4.63 -5.34 6.73
N GLN A 157 5.26 -6.31 6.10
CA GLN A 157 5.09 -7.72 6.42
C GLN A 157 6.47 -8.36 6.49
N ASP A 158 6.76 -9.01 7.61
CA ASP A 158 7.97 -9.80 7.77
C ASP A 158 7.80 -11.11 6.98
N ILE A 159 8.86 -11.53 6.30
CA ILE A 159 8.88 -12.69 5.43
C ILE A 159 9.68 -13.79 6.12
N ASP A 160 9.24 -15.04 6.00
CA ASP A 160 9.97 -16.17 6.54
C ASP A 160 11.31 -16.33 5.79
N PRO A 161 12.47 -16.15 6.46
CA PRO A 161 13.77 -16.22 5.80
C PRO A 161 14.05 -17.60 5.19
N SER A 162 13.41 -18.68 5.66
CA SER A 162 13.56 -20.01 5.09
C SER A 162 12.97 -20.17 3.68
N THR A 163 12.12 -19.21 3.27
CA THR A 163 11.49 -19.18 1.94
C THR A 163 12.27 -18.37 0.90
N ILE A 164 13.31 -17.66 1.33
CA ILE A 164 14.12 -16.78 0.48
C ILE A 164 15.50 -17.40 0.22
N ILE A 165 15.90 -17.44 -1.05
CA ILE A 165 17.23 -17.89 -1.46
C ILE A 165 18.16 -16.68 -1.55
N THR A 166 19.27 -16.73 -0.82
CA THR A 166 20.30 -15.68 -0.82
C THR A 166 20.78 -15.35 -2.24
N GLY A 167 20.81 -14.05 -2.57
CA GLY A 167 21.27 -13.53 -3.85
C GLY A 167 20.27 -13.69 -5.00
N LYS A 168 19.10 -14.29 -4.77
CA LYS A 168 18.06 -14.46 -5.78
C LYS A 168 17.13 -13.25 -5.83
N GLU A 169 16.72 -12.87 -7.04
CA GLU A 169 15.76 -11.77 -7.25
C GLU A 169 14.32 -12.25 -7.01
N TYR A 170 13.57 -11.45 -6.28
CA TYR A 170 12.14 -11.57 -6.09
C TYR A 170 11.46 -10.28 -6.55
N ARG A 171 10.28 -10.40 -7.17
CA ARG A 171 9.45 -9.25 -7.53
C ARG A 171 8.38 -9.06 -6.46
N PHE A 172 8.43 -7.91 -5.79
CA PHE A 172 7.36 -7.46 -4.90
C PHE A 172 6.46 -6.48 -5.64
N SER A 173 5.15 -6.68 -5.55
CA SER A 173 4.14 -5.74 -6.07
C SER A 173 2.91 -5.67 -5.17
N ILE A 174 2.22 -4.53 -5.19
CA ILE A 174 1.00 -4.30 -4.42
C ILE A 174 0.16 -3.20 -5.06
N PHE A 175 -1.16 -3.27 -4.91
CA PHE A 175 -2.04 -2.16 -5.27
C PHE A 175 -2.18 -1.18 -4.10
N GLN A 176 -2.20 0.11 -4.40
CA GLN A 176 -2.47 1.16 -3.44
C GLN A 176 -3.48 2.17 -3.98
N LYS A 177 -4.29 2.72 -3.09
CA LYS A 177 -5.13 3.89 -3.36
C LYS A 177 -5.01 4.86 -2.20
N ILE A 178 -4.57 6.08 -2.47
CA ILE A 178 -4.56 7.17 -1.47
C ILE A 178 -5.88 7.92 -1.55
N THR A 179 -6.59 8.03 -0.43
CA THR A 179 -7.90 8.70 -0.36
C THR A 179 -7.83 10.08 0.28
N ALA A 180 -6.87 10.27 1.19
CA ALA A 180 -6.61 11.56 1.82
C ALA A 180 -5.12 11.71 2.08
N SER A 181 -4.58 12.92 1.89
CA SER A 181 -3.18 13.20 2.15
C SER A 181 -2.94 14.68 2.46
N GLY A 182 -1.86 14.96 3.19
CA GLY A 182 -1.46 16.32 3.54
C GLY A 182 0.05 16.41 3.74
N GLY A 183 0.69 17.38 3.06
CA GLY A 183 2.13 17.64 3.17
C GLY A 183 2.97 16.41 2.85
N CYS A 184 2.75 15.79 1.69
CA CYS A 184 3.45 14.58 1.27
C CYS A 184 4.69 14.89 0.44
N ASN A 185 5.77 14.17 0.74
CA ASN A 185 7.05 14.33 0.08
C ASN A 185 7.36 13.17 -0.86
N ALA A 186 7.07 11.94 -0.44
CA ALA A 186 7.41 10.74 -1.20
C ALA A 186 6.52 9.55 -0.81
N GLN A 187 6.38 8.63 -1.75
CA GLN A 187 5.73 7.34 -1.59
C GLN A 187 6.69 6.29 -2.13
N ARG A 188 6.93 5.24 -1.36
CA ARG A 188 7.94 4.22 -1.65
C ARG A 188 7.39 2.82 -1.40
N LEU A 189 7.71 1.92 -2.32
CA LEU A 189 7.54 0.48 -2.18
C LEU A 189 8.93 -0.14 -2.02
N GLY A 190 9.11 -1.12 -1.15
CA GLY A 190 10.44 -1.70 -0.96
C GLY A 190 10.49 -2.98 -0.13
N CYS A 191 11.72 -3.38 0.13
CA CYS A 191 12.07 -4.49 1.00
C CYS A 191 13.30 -4.17 1.84
N GLY A 192 13.47 -4.90 2.93
CA GLY A 192 14.51 -4.65 3.91
C GLY A 192 14.94 -5.89 4.69
N GLY A 193 15.90 -5.69 5.60
CA GLY A 193 16.32 -6.65 6.62
C GLY A 193 16.78 -5.92 7.89
N GLY A 194 16.36 -6.38 9.08
CA GLY A 194 16.81 -5.79 10.36
C GLY A 194 16.55 -4.30 10.53
N GLY A 195 15.46 -3.78 9.94
CA GLY A 195 15.11 -2.35 9.95
C GLY A 195 15.84 -1.49 8.90
N THR A 196 16.71 -2.06 8.08
CA THR A 196 17.37 -1.35 6.97
C THR A 196 16.68 -1.64 5.64
N SER A 197 16.58 -0.64 4.77
CA SER A 197 16.09 -0.83 3.40
C SER A 197 17.15 -1.52 2.55
N VAL A 198 16.75 -2.55 1.82
CA VAL A 198 17.55 -3.31 0.85
C VAL A 198 17.34 -2.73 -0.55
N SER A 199 16.08 -2.53 -0.92
CA SER A 199 15.68 -1.96 -2.21
C SER A 199 14.41 -1.14 -2.00
N SER A 200 14.29 -0.05 -2.75
CA SER A 200 13.08 0.77 -2.76
C SER A 200 12.92 1.50 -4.08
N GLY A 201 11.68 1.63 -4.53
CA GLY A 201 11.31 2.44 -5.70
C GLY A 201 10.29 3.50 -5.30
N GLU A 202 10.31 4.61 -6.02
CA GLU A 202 9.19 5.55 -5.97
C GLU A 202 7.95 4.90 -6.55
N PHE A 203 6.82 5.15 -5.90
CA PHE A 203 5.54 4.59 -6.24
C PHE A 203 4.47 5.64 -5.99
N GLY A 204 3.34 5.54 -6.66
CA GLY A 204 2.21 6.41 -6.42
C GLY A 204 1.32 6.51 -7.63
N GLY A 205 0.07 6.87 -7.37
CA GLY A 205 -0.92 7.13 -8.41
C GLY A 205 -1.71 8.40 -8.09
N PRO A 206 -2.66 8.75 -8.97
CA PRO A 206 -3.62 9.80 -8.69
C PRO A 206 -4.36 9.55 -7.37
N LEU A 207 -4.73 10.63 -6.68
CA LEU A 207 -5.63 10.53 -5.54
C LEU A 207 -6.93 9.83 -5.95
N ASN A 208 -7.44 8.98 -5.07
CA ASN A 208 -8.66 8.19 -5.23
C ASN A 208 -8.64 7.15 -6.37
N ALA A 209 -7.46 6.87 -6.97
CA ALA A 209 -7.29 5.81 -7.95
C ALA A 209 -6.40 4.68 -7.41
N TRP A 210 -6.70 3.45 -7.82
CA TRP A 210 -5.82 2.31 -7.58
C TRP A 210 -4.63 2.35 -8.53
N ALA A 211 -3.43 2.21 -7.98
CA ALA A 211 -2.18 2.12 -8.72
C ALA A 211 -1.43 0.86 -8.31
N LEU A 212 -0.79 0.20 -9.28
CA LEU A 212 0.09 -0.96 -9.04
C LEU A 212 1.53 -0.49 -8.89
N GLY A 213 2.14 -0.79 -7.75
CA GLY A 213 3.57 -0.60 -7.52
C GLY A 213 4.30 -1.92 -7.68
N ALA A 214 5.53 -1.90 -8.21
CA ALA A 214 6.38 -3.08 -8.28
C ALA A 214 7.86 -2.74 -8.15
N ILE A 215 8.61 -3.55 -7.43
CA ILE A 215 10.07 -3.41 -7.23
C ILE A 215 10.75 -4.79 -7.20
N SER A 216 12.04 -4.83 -7.50
CA SER A 216 12.89 -6.02 -7.34
C SER A 216 13.57 -6.02 -5.97
N CYS A 217 13.63 -7.18 -5.34
CA CYS A 217 14.25 -7.46 -4.06
C CYS A 217 15.28 -8.57 -4.18
N THR A 218 16.48 -8.33 -3.65
CA THR A 218 17.52 -9.35 -3.54
C THR A 218 18.15 -9.24 -2.16
N TRP A 219 18.04 -10.29 -1.35
CA TRP A 219 18.62 -10.31 -0.01
C TRP A 219 19.94 -11.06 0.02
N ASN A 220 20.92 -10.53 0.74
CA ASN A 220 22.11 -11.27 1.15
C ASN A 220 21.88 -11.99 2.49
N GLN A 221 22.81 -12.87 2.88
CA GLN A 221 22.65 -13.69 4.09
C GLN A 221 22.45 -12.85 5.36
N ALA A 222 23.23 -11.77 5.53
CA ALA A 222 23.11 -10.91 6.70
C ALA A 222 21.74 -10.22 6.80
N GLN A 223 21.11 -9.91 5.66
CA GLN A 223 19.77 -9.32 5.64
C GLN A 223 18.68 -10.36 5.94
N LEU A 224 18.86 -11.61 5.55
CA LEU A 224 17.97 -12.71 5.93
C LEU A 224 18.07 -13.04 7.42
N ASP A 225 19.29 -13.09 7.95
CA ASP A 225 19.54 -13.35 9.38
C ASP A 225 18.93 -12.25 10.27
N ALA A 226 18.86 -11.02 9.75
CA ALA A 226 18.26 -9.88 10.44
C ALA A 226 16.72 -9.81 10.33
N GLY A 227 16.08 -10.75 9.63
CA GLY A 227 14.64 -10.79 9.39
C GLY A 227 14.25 -10.00 8.15
N PRO A 228 13.97 -10.66 7.00
CA PRO A 228 13.59 -9.98 5.78
C PRO A 228 12.14 -9.48 5.87
N TYR A 229 11.85 -8.35 5.24
CA TYR A 229 10.50 -7.80 5.18
C TYR A 229 10.26 -7.05 3.88
N VAL A 230 8.98 -6.86 3.55
CA VAL A 230 8.51 -5.94 2.51
C VAL A 230 7.73 -4.80 3.15
N TYR A 231 7.67 -3.65 2.49
CA TYR A 231 6.99 -2.49 3.02
C TYR A 231 6.40 -1.55 1.97
N VAL A 232 5.38 -0.80 2.40
CA VAL A 232 4.89 0.43 1.78
C VAL A 232 5.16 1.57 2.74
N ASN A 233 5.97 2.54 2.31
CA ASN A 233 6.31 3.74 3.08
C ASN A 233 5.74 4.98 2.41
N ILE A 234 5.12 5.85 3.19
CA ILE A 234 4.60 7.14 2.73
C ILE A 234 5.09 8.23 3.67
N ILE A 235 5.78 9.22 3.12
CA ILE A 235 6.34 10.34 3.86
C ILE A 235 5.38 11.52 3.77
N CYS A 236 4.55 11.71 4.79
CA CYS A 236 3.54 12.77 4.83
C CYS A 236 3.28 13.28 6.26
N ASN A 237 2.71 14.48 6.39
CA ASN A 237 2.16 14.94 7.67
C ASN A 237 0.94 14.11 8.10
N SER A 238 0.09 13.76 7.12
CA SER A 238 -1.05 12.86 7.27
C SER A 238 -1.35 12.15 5.96
N VAL A 239 -1.79 10.90 6.05
CA VAL A 239 -2.25 10.10 4.92
C VAL A 239 -3.29 9.07 5.36
N THR A 240 -4.23 8.77 4.46
CA THR A 240 -5.10 7.60 4.49
C THR A 240 -4.96 6.88 3.16
N PHE A 241 -4.66 5.59 3.21
CA PHE A 241 -4.47 4.79 2.00
C PHE A 241 -4.94 3.35 2.19
N SER A 242 -5.39 2.76 1.09
CA SER A 242 -5.79 1.36 0.99
C SER A 242 -4.69 0.56 0.29
N LEU A 243 -4.52 -0.70 0.68
CA LEU A 243 -3.61 -1.69 0.11
C LEU A 243 -4.38 -2.95 -0.23
N ASP A 244 -4.03 -3.58 -1.35
CA ASP A 244 -4.68 -4.81 -1.81
C ASP A 244 -3.77 -5.63 -2.74
N ASP A 245 -4.03 -6.92 -2.85
CA ASP A 245 -3.34 -7.90 -3.71
C ASP A 245 -1.82 -7.77 -3.76
N ALA A 246 -1.20 -7.92 -2.60
CA ALA A 246 0.25 -7.99 -2.50
C ALA A 246 0.82 -9.32 -3.03
N VAL A 247 1.92 -9.23 -3.77
CA VAL A 247 2.58 -10.39 -4.38
C VAL A 247 4.08 -10.27 -4.19
N LEU A 248 4.72 -11.31 -3.65
CA LEU A 248 6.17 -11.49 -3.62
C LEU A 248 6.47 -12.85 -4.24
N ILE A 249 7.00 -12.85 -5.45
CA ILE A 249 7.33 -14.07 -6.20
C ILE A 249 8.78 -14.06 -6.62
N GLU A 250 9.37 -15.25 -6.64
CA GLU A 250 10.68 -15.48 -7.21
C GLU A 250 10.69 -15.12 -8.70
N ARG A 251 11.75 -14.46 -9.16
CA ARG A 251 11.98 -14.22 -10.58
C ARG A 251 12.87 -15.33 -11.12
N GLU A 252 12.42 -16.01 -12.16
CA GLU A 252 13.27 -16.92 -12.90
C GLU A 252 14.48 -16.15 -13.45
N ALA A 253 15.66 -16.76 -13.38
CA ALA A 253 16.84 -16.19 -14.00
C ALA A 253 16.55 -16.08 -15.50
N SER A 254 16.62 -14.86 -16.05
CA SER A 254 16.49 -14.65 -17.49
C SER A 254 17.50 -15.55 -18.20
N GLN A 255 17.00 -16.54 -18.94
CA GLN A 255 17.83 -17.41 -19.78
C GLN A 255 18.36 -16.55 -20.94
N TYR A 256 19.58 -16.04 -20.78
CA TYR A 256 20.37 -15.45 -21.87
C TYR A 256 21.76 -16.09 -21.87
#